data_AF-A0A8J2RYR0-F1
#
_entry.id   AF-A0A8J2RYR0-F1
#
_cell.length_a   1.000
_cell.length_b   1.000
_cell.length_c   1.000
_cell.angle_alpha   90.00
_cell.angle_beta   90.00
_cell.angle_gamma   90.00
#
_symmetry.space_group_name_H-M   'P 1'
#
loop_
_entity.id
_entity.type
_entity.pdbx_description
1 polymer ?
#
loop_
_entity_poly.entity_id
_entity_poly.type
_entity_poly.pdbx_seq_one_letter_code
_entity_poly.pdbx_strand_id
1 'polypeptide(L)'
;MIEEIDIDGTGRIDVEVMLKAFQTFDSDKKGYIESSKVSTILQMMNLPFDKEELTRSLAEHDPKNTGKINFDGFSAIASDILDEEDDEAMQKELRDAFRLYDKEGNGYITTQTLKDILAQIDDKLTSDDLDGMIEEIDIDGTGRIDVEVE
;
A
#
# COMPACT_ATOMS: atom_id res chain seq x y z
N MET A 1 9.72 -19.30 -17.29
CA MET A 1 9.35 -19.09 -15.86
C MET A 1 10.02 -17.78 -15.51
N ILE A 2 9.23 -16.73 -15.41
CA ILE A 2 9.72 -15.44 -14.93
C ILE A 2 9.83 -15.67 -13.42
N GLU A 3 11.04 -15.53 -12.87
CA GLU A 3 11.26 -15.63 -11.44
C GLU A 3 10.41 -14.54 -10.78
N GLU A 4 9.52 -14.94 -9.88
CA GLU A 4 8.83 -14.00 -8.97
C GLU A 4 9.90 -13.17 -8.29
N ILE A 5 9.78 -11.85 -8.40
CA ILE A 5 10.68 -10.95 -7.72
C ILE A 5 10.44 -11.14 -6.24
N ASP A 6 11.50 -11.55 -5.55
CA ASP A 6 11.56 -11.77 -4.11
C ASP A 6 11.25 -10.44 -3.42
N ILE A 7 9.95 -10.23 -3.17
CA ILE A 7 9.45 -9.46 -2.05
C ILE A 7 10.02 -10.21 -0.85
N ASP A 8 10.79 -9.53 0.01
CA ASP A 8 11.68 -10.04 1.08
C ASP A 8 11.03 -10.93 2.18
N GLY A 9 9.93 -11.61 1.87
CA GLY A 9 9.05 -12.31 2.79
C GLY A 9 8.18 -11.36 3.62
N THR A 10 8.34 -10.03 3.49
CA THR A 10 7.64 -9.05 4.34
C THR A 10 6.56 -8.23 3.63
N GLY A 11 6.34 -8.45 2.33
CA GLY A 11 5.44 -7.61 1.52
C GLY A 11 6.14 -6.39 0.91
N ARG A 12 7.43 -6.18 1.20
CA ARG A 12 8.19 -5.00 0.74
C ARG A 12 9.13 -5.34 -0.41
N ILE A 13 9.24 -4.41 -1.37
CA ILE A 13 10.26 -4.55 -2.42
C ILE A 13 11.64 -4.44 -1.78
N ASP A 14 12.52 -5.38 -2.09
CA ASP A 14 13.93 -5.30 -1.70
C ASP A 14 14.61 -4.11 -2.39
N VAL A 15 15.28 -3.27 -1.58
CA VAL A 15 16.04 -2.09 -2.04
C VAL A 15 17.09 -2.45 -3.07
N GLU A 16 17.70 -3.64 -2.99
CA GLU A 16 18.67 -4.12 -3.96
C GLU A 16 18.03 -4.39 -5.33
N VAL A 17 16.77 -4.86 -5.37
CA VAL A 17 16.01 -5.04 -6.61
C VAL A 17 15.67 -3.68 -7.22
N MET A 18 15.15 -2.75 -6.41
CA MET A 18 14.89 -1.37 -6.86
C MET A 18 16.14 -0.70 -7.43
N LEU A 19 17.28 -0.88 -6.75
CA LEU A 19 18.55 -0.29 -7.18
C LEU A 19 19.02 -0.89 -8.51
N LYS A 20 18.94 -2.22 -8.67
CA LYS A 20 19.29 -2.90 -9.93
C LYS A 20 18.38 -2.44 -11.08
N ALA A 21 17.08 -2.33 -10.81
CA ALA A 21 16.11 -1.88 -11.80
C ALA A 21 16.38 -0.42 -12.21
N PHE A 22 16.60 0.47 -11.26
CA PHE A 22 16.99 1.85 -11.52
C PHE A 22 18.28 1.95 -12.34
N GLN A 23 19.34 1.23 -11.94
CA GLN A 23 20.63 1.22 -12.65
C GLN A 23 20.54 0.65 -14.07
N THR A 24 19.58 -0.24 -14.32
CA THR A 24 19.33 -0.77 -15.67
C THR A 24 18.91 0.34 -16.64
N PHE A 25 18.21 1.36 -16.15
CA PHE A 25 17.74 2.50 -16.92
C PHE A 25 18.66 3.73 -16.81
N ASP A 26 19.41 3.87 -15.70
CA ASP A 26 20.47 4.85 -15.54
C ASP A 26 21.86 4.29 -15.92
N SER A 27 21.98 3.70 -17.11
CA SER A 27 23.22 3.07 -17.59
C SER A 27 24.40 4.04 -17.73
N ASP A 28 24.09 5.33 -17.93
CA ASP A 28 25.06 6.43 -18.02
C ASP A 28 25.44 7.01 -16.64
N LYS A 29 24.87 6.51 -15.55
CA LYS A 29 25.08 6.99 -14.16
C LYS A 29 24.83 8.49 -14.01
N LYS A 30 23.76 8.99 -14.63
CA LYS A 30 23.29 10.37 -14.52
C LYS A 30 22.75 10.67 -13.12
N GLY A 31 22.40 9.64 -12.35
CA GLY A 31 21.75 9.74 -11.04
C GLY A 31 20.24 9.96 -11.13
N TYR A 32 19.66 9.85 -12.33
CA TYR A 32 18.24 9.99 -12.58
C TYR A 32 17.81 9.16 -13.80
N ILE A 33 16.54 8.78 -13.81
CA ILE A 33 15.83 8.21 -14.95
C ILE A 33 14.75 9.19 -15.43
N GLU A 34 14.30 9.07 -16.67
CA GLU A 34 13.15 9.85 -17.11
C GLU A 34 11.86 9.35 -16.44
N SER A 35 10.95 10.25 -16.07
CA SER A 35 9.66 9.89 -15.45
C SER A 35 8.87 8.87 -16.27
N SER A 36 8.95 8.96 -17.60
CA SER A 36 8.36 7.99 -18.54
C SER A 36 8.92 6.57 -18.43
N LYS A 37 10.08 6.37 -17.80
CA LYS A 37 10.69 5.05 -17.57
C LYS A 37 10.19 4.38 -16.30
N VAL A 38 9.63 5.13 -15.35
CA VAL A 38 9.15 4.59 -14.08
C VAL A 38 8.09 3.50 -14.31
N SER A 39 7.10 3.75 -15.18
CA SER A 39 6.08 2.74 -15.54
C SER A 39 6.68 1.46 -16.13
N THR A 40 7.74 1.60 -16.93
CA THR A 40 8.42 0.44 -17.54
C THR A 40 9.17 -0.36 -16.48
N ILE A 41 9.79 0.32 -15.52
CA ILE A 41 10.51 -0.33 -14.42
C ILE A 41 9.54 -1.10 -13.53
N LEU A 42 8.42 -0.49 -13.12
CA LEU A 42 7.39 -1.15 -12.33
C LEU A 42 6.84 -2.39 -13.04
N GLN A 43 6.59 -2.30 -14.36
CA GLN A 43 6.18 -3.45 -15.18
C GLN A 43 7.25 -4.54 -15.27
N MET A 44 8.53 -4.17 -15.43
CA MET A 44 9.63 -5.13 -15.43
C MET A 44 9.78 -5.81 -14.07
N MET A 45 9.42 -5.11 -13.00
CA MET A 45 9.40 -5.62 -11.65
C MET A 45 8.12 -6.42 -11.33
N ASN A 46 7.21 -6.56 -12.29
CA ASN A 46 5.91 -7.21 -12.14
C ASN A 46 5.09 -6.64 -10.97
N LEU A 47 5.24 -5.35 -10.68
CA LEU A 47 4.48 -4.65 -9.67
C LEU A 47 3.14 -4.19 -10.26
N PRO A 48 2.01 -4.46 -9.58
CA PRO A 48 0.73 -3.87 -9.96
C PRO A 48 0.76 -2.36 -9.71
N PHE A 49 0.07 -1.60 -10.57
CA PHE A 49 -0.15 -0.16 -10.37
C PHE A 49 -1.29 0.30 -11.27
N ASP A 50 -2.06 1.29 -10.81
CA ASP A 50 -2.95 2.04 -11.68
C ASP A 50 -2.24 3.22 -12.36
N LYS A 51 -2.69 3.59 -13.56
CA LYS A 51 -2.09 4.71 -14.31
C LYS A 51 -2.37 6.07 -13.68
N GLU A 52 -3.55 6.28 -13.11
CA GLU A 52 -3.92 7.53 -12.44
C GLU A 52 -3.10 7.70 -11.16
N GLU A 53 -2.96 6.65 -10.37
CA GLU A 53 -2.15 6.59 -9.16
C GLU A 53 -0.66 6.87 -9.45
N LEU A 54 -0.06 6.17 -10.41
CA LEU A 54 1.31 6.44 -10.84
C LEU A 54 1.47 7.89 -11.34
N THR A 55 0.49 8.42 -12.05
CA THR A 55 0.53 9.82 -12.53
C THR A 55 0.49 10.80 -11.37
N ARG A 56 -0.32 10.53 -10.34
CA ARG A 56 -0.41 11.33 -9.13
C ARG A 56 0.91 11.30 -8.36
N SER A 57 1.46 10.12 -8.09
CA SER A 57 2.73 9.98 -7.38
C SER A 57 3.88 10.64 -8.15
N LEU A 58 3.96 10.47 -9.48
CA LEU A 58 4.94 11.19 -10.31
C LEU A 58 4.81 12.72 -10.21
N ALA A 59 3.60 13.26 -10.15
CA ALA A 59 3.38 14.71 -10.02
C ALA A 59 3.80 15.23 -8.64
N GLU A 60 3.65 14.43 -7.60
CA GLU A 60 4.08 14.75 -6.24
C GLU A 60 5.60 14.75 -6.10
N HIS A 61 6.27 13.77 -6.71
CA HIS A 61 7.72 13.58 -6.63
C HIS A 61 8.52 14.35 -7.72
N ASP A 62 7.85 14.84 -8.78
CA ASP A 62 8.41 15.79 -9.75
C ASP A 62 7.51 17.03 -9.95
N PRO A 63 7.32 17.85 -8.90
CA PRO A 63 6.40 18.99 -8.93
C PRO A 63 6.86 20.10 -9.90
N LYS A 64 8.15 20.08 -10.25
CA LYS A 64 8.75 21.00 -11.22
C LYS A 64 8.63 20.48 -12.66
N ASN A 65 8.05 19.29 -12.85
CA ASN A 65 7.89 18.60 -14.13
C ASN A 65 9.20 18.60 -14.93
N THR A 66 10.29 18.28 -14.23
CA THR A 66 11.63 18.19 -14.82
C THR A 66 11.74 17.00 -15.76
N GLY A 67 10.83 16.03 -15.62
CA GLY A 67 10.85 14.74 -16.29
C GLY A 67 11.95 13.82 -15.76
N LYS A 68 12.60 14.14 -14.63
CA LYS A 68 13.75 13.43 -14.09
C LYS A 68 13.48 12.98 -12.66
N ILE A 69 13.59 11.69 -12.42
CA ILE A 69 13.37 11.05 -11.13
C ILE A 69 14.69 10.42 -10.68
N ASN A 70 15.20 10.81 -9.52
CA ASN A 70 16.37 10.18 -8.91
C ASN A 70 15.97 8.88 -8.20
N PHE A 71 16.94 8.15 -7.66
CA PHE A 71 16.66 6.89 -6.97
C PHE A 71 15.72 7.08 -5.78
N ASP A 72 15.92 8.13 -4.97
CA ASP A 72 15.07 8.41 -3.82
C ASP A 72 13.60 8.64 -4.23
N GLY A 73 13.37 9.45 -5.27
CA GLY A 73 12.03 9.68 -5.81
C GLY A 73 11.42 8.42 -6.43
N PHE A 74 12.21 7.62 -7.14
CA PHE A 74 11.75 6.34 -7.68
C PHE A 74 11.34 5.37 -6.57
N SER A 75 12.15 5.27 -5.52
CA SER A 75 11.85 4.43 -4.36
C SER A 75 10.59 4.89 -3.66
N ALA A 76 10.40 6.21 -3.48
CA ALA A 76 9.21 6.75 -2.86
C ALA A 76 7.95 6.47 -3.70
N ILE A 77 8.02 6.70 -5.03
CA ILE A 77 6.90 6.36 -5.94
C ILE A 77 6.55 4.87 -5.86
N ALA A 78 7.56 3.99 -5.87
CA ALA A 78 7.34 2.55 -5.80
C ALA A 78 6.76 2.13 -4.43
N SER A 79 7.11 2.81 -3.35
CA SER A 79 6.51 2.61 -2.03
C SER A 79 5.07 3.10 -1.97
N ASP A 80 4.78 4.32 -2.44
CA ASP A 80 3.42 4.87 -2.46
C ASP A 80 2.47 3.95 -3.23
N ILE A 81 2.94 3.42 -4.38
CA ILE A 81 2.16 2.53 -5.25
C ILE A 81 1.86 1.17 -4.60
N LEU A 82 2.74 0.72 -3.71
CA LEU A 82 2.56 -0.57 -3.04
C LEU A 82 1.86 -0.46 -1.70
N ASP A 83 1.89 0.69 -1.04
CA ASP A 83 1.11 0.93 0.17
C ASP A 83 -0.40 0.94 -0.13
N GLU A 84 -0.84 1.25 -1.36
CA GLU A 84 -2.27 1.13 -1.74
C GLU A 84 -2.76 -0.33 -1.91
N GLU A 85 -1.87 -1.33 -1.99
CA GLU A 85 -2.29 -2.75 -1.96
C GLU A 85 -2.72 -3.22 -0.56
N ASP A 86 -2.47 -2.44 0.50
CA ASP A 86 -2.91 -2.80 1.85
C ASP A 86 -4.37 -2.43 2.09
N ASP A 87 -4.88 -1.29 1.60
CA ASP A 87 -6.23 -0.85 1.99
C ASP A 87 -7.36 -1.74 1.44
N GLU A 88 -7.36 -2.12 0.15
CA GLU A 88 -8.43 -2.95 -0.41
C GLU A 88 -8.35 -4.42 0.05
N ALA A 89 -7.13 -4.96 0.16
CA ALA A 89 -6.91 -6.31 0.66
C ALA A 89 -7.26 -6.40 2.15
N MET A 90 -6.82 -5.42 2.95
CA MET A 90 -7.17 -5.28 4.36
C MET A 90 -8.67 -5.08 4.50
N GLN A 91 -9.33 -4.18 3.75
CA GLN A 91 -10.79 -4.01 3.76
C GLN A 91 -11.54 -5.32 3.50
N LYS A 92 -11.04 -6.15 2.59
CA LYS A 92 -11.65 -7.45 2.29
C LYS A 92 -11.44 -8.47 3.41
N GLU A 93 -10.22 -8.61 3.91
CA GLU A 93 -9.90 -9.46 5.07
C GLU A 93 -10.68 -9.03 6.30
N LEU A 94 -10.83 -7.71 6.50
CA LEU A 94 -11.65 -7.09 7.51
C LEU A 94 -13.10 -7.56 7.32
N ARG A 95 -13.71 -7.38 6.14
CA ARG A 95 -15.11 -7.82 5.88
C ARG A 95 -15.31 -9.32 6.15
N ASP A 96 -14.36 -10.16 5.77
CA ASP A 96 -14.44 -11.61 6.01
C ASP A 96 -14.29 -11.94 7.51
N ALA A 97 -13.39 -11.27 8.22
CA ALA A 97 -13.26 -11.38 9.67
C ALA A 97 -14.52 -10.84 10.38
N PHE A 98 -15.08 -9.72 9.96
CA PHE A 98 -16.33 -9.16 10.47
C PHE A 98 -17.47 -10.17 10.39
N ARG A 99 -17.64 -10.88 9.26
CA ARG A 99 -18.65 -11.94 9.12
C ARG A 99 -18.41 -13.13 10.05
N LEU A 100 -17.16 -13.42 10.39
CA LEU A 100 -16.81 -14.46 11.36
C LEU A 100 -17.12 -14.05 12.80
N TYR A 101 -17.00 -12.76 13.10
CA TYR A 101 -17.19 -12.20 14.44
C TYR A 101 -18.63 -11.73 14.74
N ASP A 102 -19.40 -11.29 13.74
CA ASP A 102 -20.84 -11.01 13.85
C ASP A 102 -21.66 -12.33 13.85
N LYS A 103 -21.42 -13.17 14.85
CA LYS A 103 -22.09 -14.48 15.01
C LYS A 103 -23.59 -14.36 15.24
N GLU A 104 -24.04 -13.19 15.67
CA GLU A 104 -25.45 -12.91 15.98
C GLU A 104 -26.20 -12.28 14.80
N GLY A 105 -25.48 -11.84 13.75
CA GLY A 105 -26.07 -11.22 12.56
C GLY A 105 -26.64 -9.83 12.86
N ASN A 106 -26.01 -9.11 13.78
CA ASN A 106 -26.44 -7.82 14.28
C ASN A 106 -26.18 -6.69 13.27
N GLY A 107 -25.31 -6.91 12.27
CA GLY A 107 -24.92 -5.92 11.26
C GLY A 107 -23.89 -4.90 11.74
N TYR A 108 -23.36 -5.06 12.95
CA TYR A 108 -22.33 -4.21 13.53
C TYR A 108 -21.38 -5.04 14.41
N ILE A 109 -20.14 -4.56 14.59
CA ILE A 109 -19.25 -5.01 15.65
C ILE A 109 -18.84 -3.85 16.54
N THR A 110 -18.29 -4.15 17.72
CA THR A 110 -17.75 -3.12 18.61
C THR A 110 -16.36 -2.68 18.15
N THR A 111 -15.98 -1.44 18.45
CA THR A 111 -14.62 -0.92 18.18
C THR A 111 -13.53 -1.81 18.80
N GLN A 112 -13.80 -2.40 19.97
CA GLN A 112 -12.89 -3.37 20.60
C GLN A 112 -12.69 -4.62 19.74
N THR A 113 -13.78 -5.16 19.18
CA THR A 113 -13.73 -6.33 18.29
C THR A 113 -12.98 -5.99 16.99
N LEU A 114 -13.20 -4.81 16.43
CA LEU A 114 -12.46 -4.35 15.27
C LEU A 114 -10.95 -4.26 15.55
N LYS A 115 -10.59 -3.71 16.72
CA LYS A 115 -9.21 -3.68 17.19
C LYS A 115 -8.58 -5.07 17.30
N ASP A 116 -9.31 -6.02 17.87
CA ASP A 116 -8.85 -7.40 18.01
C ASP A 116 -8.69 -8.10 16.64
N ILE A 117 -9.53 -7.76 15.66
CA ILE A 117 -9.44 -8.24 14.28
C ILE A 117 -8.20 -7.66 13.59
N LEU A 118 -8.03 -6.33 13.62
CA LEU A 118 -6.90 -5.64 12.99
C LEU A 118 -5.56 -6.12 13.56
N ALA A 119 -5.47 -6.30 14.87
CA ALA A 119 -4.28 -6.85 15.53
C ALA A 119 -4.00 -8.33 15.19
N GLN A 120 -5.02 -9.08 14.71
CA GLN A 120 -4.84 -10.45 14.22
C GLN A 120 -4.44 -10.50 12.74
N ILE A 121 -4.83 -9.48 11.96
CA ILE A 121 -4.49 -9.35 10.53
C ILE A 121 -3.05 -8.87 10.40
N ASP A 122 -2.65 -7.84 11.14
CA ASP A 122 -1.29 -7.33 11.15
C ASP A 122 -0.77 -7.11 12.58
N ASP A 123 0.18 -7.96 12.99
CA ASP A 123 0.81 -7.90 14.31
C ASP A 123 1.77 -6.70 14.49
N LYS A 124 2.05 -5.95 13.40
CA LYS A 124 2.91 -4.76 13.43
C LYS A 124 2.14 -3.50 13.82
N LEU A 125 0.82 -3.49 13.69
CA LEU A 125 -0.01 -2.34 14.07
C LEU A 125 0.08 -2.11 15.58
N THR A 126 0.49 -0.91 15.97
CA THR A 126 0.56 -0.56 17.40
C THR A 126 -0.82 -0.18 17.93
N SER A 127 -0.97 -0.13 19.26
CA SER A 127 -2.24 0.33 19.85
C SER A 127 -2.63 1.73 19.37
N ASP A 128 -1.65 2.62 19.18
CA ASP A 128 -1.87 3.99 18.70
C ASP A 128 -2.34 4.01 17.23
N ASP A 129 -1.75 3.18 16.36
CA ASP A 129 -2.18 3.06 14.96
C ASP A 129 -3.62 2.53 14.90
N LEU A 130 -3.91 1.50 15.69
CA LEU A 130 -5.25 0.93 15.81
C LEU A 130 -6.26 1.95 16.36
N ASP A 131 -5.89 2.74 17.36
CA ASP A 131 -6.76 3.82 17.88
C ASP A 131 -7.06 4.86 16.80
N GLY A 132 -6.05 5.27 16.02
CA GLY A 132 -6.23 6.19 14.90
C GLY A 132 -7.18 5.64 13.83
N MET A 133 -7.01 4.37 13.45
CA MET A 133 -7.91 3.70 12.50
C MET A 133 -9.35 3.62 13.02
N ILE A 134 -9.53 3.35 14.32
CA ILE A 134 -10.87 3.33 14.94
C ILE A 134 -11.49 4.74 14.94
N GLU A 135 -10.73 5.78 15.28
CA GLU A 135 -11.22 7.17 15.28
C GLU A 135 -11.66 7.66 13.89
N GLU A 136 -11.02 7.16 12.82
CA GLU A 136 -11.43 7.48 11.45
C GLU A 136 -12.75 6.78 11.04
N ILE A 137 -13.07 5.63 11.63
CA ILE A 137 -14.25 4.84 11.27
C ILE A 137 -15.44 5.12 12.20
N ASP A 138 -15.24 5.23 13.52
CA ASP A 138 -16.24 5.54 14.55
C ASP A 138 -16.48 7.05 14.67
N ILE A 139 -16.83 7.71 13.55
CA ILE A 139 -16.99 9.17 13.48
C ILE A 139 -18.09 9.68 14.41
N ASP A 140 -19.11 8.85 14.66
CA ASP A 140 -20.24 9.19 15.53
C ASP A 140 -20.00 8.86 17.01
N GLY A 141 -18.88 8.22 17.34
CA GLY A 141 -18.47 7.89 18.69
C GLY A 141 -19.43 6.92 19.38
N THR A 142 -20.12 6.08 18.60
CA THR A 142 -21.04 5.09 19.13
C THR A 142 -20.33 3.91 19.78
N GLY A 143 -19.03 3.75 19.52
CA GLY A 143 -18.26 2.56 19.90
C GLY A 143 -18.68 1.34 19.08
N ARG A 144 -19.37 1.55 17.97
CA ARG A 144 -19.90 0.52 17.07
C ARG A 144 -19.57 0.88 15.64
N ILE A 145 -19.22 -0.14 14.88
CA ILE A 145 -18.90 -0.01 13.47
C ILE A 145 -20.00 -0.75 12.72
N ASP A 146 -20.92 0.01 12.16
CA ASP A 146 -21.95 -0.50 11.27
C ASP A 146 -21.31 -0.83 9.93
N VAL A 147 -21.43 -2.08 9.48
CA VAL A 147 -20.94 -2.46 8.15
C VAL A 147 -22.16 -2.50 7.23
N GLU A 148 -22.17 -1.65 6.22
CA GLU A 148 -23.21 -1.70 5.19
C GLU A 148 -23.05 -3.03 4.43
N VAL A 149 -23.89 -4.00 4.77
CA VAL A 149 -23.93 -5.31 4.13
C VAL A 149 -24.81 -5.17 2.88
N GLU A 150 -24.20 -4.86 1.73
CA GLU A 150 -24.84 -5.11 0.43
C GLU A 150 -24.81 -6.61 0.07
#